data_AF-A0A086AFA8-F1
#
_entry.id   AF-A0A086AFA8-F1
#
_cell.length_a   1.000
_cell.length_b   1.000
_cell.length_c   1.000
_cell.angle_alpha   90.00
_cell.angle_beta   90.00
_cell.angle_gamma   90.00
#
_symmetry.space_group_name_H-M   'P 1'
#
loop_
_entity.id
_entity.type
_entity.pdbx_description
1 polymer ?
#
loop_
_entity_poly.entity_id
_entity_poly.type
_entity_poly.pdbx_seq_one_letter_code
_entity_poly.pdbx_strand_id
1 'polypeptide(L)'
;MNQNSEFEKAFSDLKKMGNIVPSAKKTFELLKELNSESIDLQSDTLITEFNKIQYHSNTYSYFYFYFPIVTHILYYKPKYEKGILKYLIAPNFANGILESDQLILMITEAMKFKLDEDKYYLTTESQFWVTSELPKLKEQIQREINVCWKELNE
;
A
#
# COMPACT_ATOMS: atom_id res chain seq x y z
N MET A 1 -1.35 -23.78 7.32
CA MET A 1 -2.24 -22.59 7.40
C MET A 1 -2.80 -22.34 6.02
N ASN A 2 -4.09 -22.03 5.88
CA ASN A 2 -4.71 -21.83 4.58
C ASN A 2 -4.42 -20.40 4.11
N GLN A 3 -3.66 -20.21 3.03
CA GLN A 3 -3.30 -18.89 2.48
C GLN A 3 -4.53 -18.00 2.24
N ASN A 4 -5.66 -18.60 1.85
CA ASN A 4 -6.92 -17.89 1.70
C ASN A 4 -7.41 -17.23 3.02
N SER A 5 -7.12 -17.84 4.17
CA SER A 5 -7.53 -17.26 5.47
C SER A 5 -6.63 -16.11 5.94
N GLU A 6 -5.39 -16.06 5.47
CA GLU A 6 -4.46 -14.95 5.74
C GLU A 6 -4.82 -13.74 4.90
N PHE A 7 -5.01 -13.94 3.59
CA PHE A 7 -5.45 -12.89 2.67
C PHE A 7 -6.74 -12.20 3.15
N GLU A 8 -7.78 -12.98 3.46
CA GLU A 8 -9.07 -12.43 3.87
C GLU A 8 -8.98 -11.59 5.17
N LYS A 9 -7.99 -11.86 6.03
CA LYS A 9 -7.76 -11.08 7.25
C LYS A 9 -6.97 -9.81 6.96
N ALA A 10 -5.86 -9.90 6.22
CA ALA A 10 -5.03 -8.76 5.85
C ALA A 10 -5.82 -7.68 5.09
N PHE A 11 -6.76 -8.11 4.25
CA PHE A 11 -7.61 -7.21 3.45
C PHE A 11 -9.02 -7.05 4.03
N SER A 12 -9.22 -7.35 5.32
CA SER A 12 -10.56 -7.32 5.93
C SER A 12 -11.22 -5.94 5.89
N ASP A 13 -10.46 -4.86 6.04
CA ASP A 13 -10.99 -3.49 5.96
C ASP A 13 -11.34 -3.08 4.53
N LEU A 14 -10.53 -3.48 3.54
CA LEU A 14 -10.89 -3.31 2.13
C LEU A 14 -12.16 -4.10 1.79
N LYS A 15 -12.28 -5.33 2.29
CA LYS A 15 -13.48 -6.17 2.12
C LYS A 15 -14.72 -5.52 2.71
N LYS A 16 -14.63 -4.99 3.94
CA LYS A 16 -15.73 -4.25 4.59
C LYS A 16 -16.11 -3.02 3.77
N MET A 17 -15.12 -2.26 3.27
CA MET A 17 -15.35 -1.09 2.43
C MET A 17 -16.03 -1.46 1.11
N GLY A 18 -15.73 -2.63 0.55
CA GLY A 18 -16.37 -3.17 -0.65
C GLY A 18 -17.88 -3.37 -0.54
N ASN A 19 -18.46 -3.38 0.67
CA ASN A 19 -19.92 -3.40 0.84
C ASN A 19 -20.57 -2.05 0.51
N ILE A 20 -19.79 -0.97 0.45
CA ILE A 20 -20.26 0.41 0.25
C ILE A 20 -19.68 0.99 -1.04
N VAL A 21 -18.40 0.74 -1.32
CA VAL A 21 -17.66 1.31 -2.44
C VAL A 21 -17.38 0.21 -3.48
N PRO A 22 -18.00 0.26 -4.69
CA PRO A 22 -17.84 -0.78 -5.70
C PRO A 22 -16.39 -1.00 -6.15
N SER A 23 -15.60 0.07 -6.27
CA SER A 23 -14.18 -0.03 -6.65
C SER A 23 -13.34 -0.74 -5.57
N ALA A 24 -13.68 -0.57 -4.29
CA ALA A 24 -13.04 -1.31 -3.19
C ALA A 24 -13.35 -2.82 -3.28
N LYS A 25 -14.60 -3.18 -3.60
CA LYS A 25 -14.98 -4.58 -3.85
C LYS A 25 -14.20 -5.16 -5.01
N LYS A 26 -14.13 -4.45 -6.14
CA LYS A 26 -13.43 -4.92 -7.32
C LYS A 26 -11.92 -5.04 -7.08
N THR A 27 -11.33 -4.09 -6.35
CA THR A 27 -9.93 -4.14 -5.91
C THR A 27 -9.67 -5.38 -5.06
N PHE A 28 -10.54 -5.69 -4.09
CA PHE A 28 -10.42 -6.89 -3.25
C PHE A 28 -10.42 -8.18 -4.08
N GLU A 29 -11.37 -8.31 -5.01
CA GLU A 29 -11.48 -9.49 -5.89
C GLU A 29 -10.22 -9.64 -6.77
N LEU A 30 -9.71 -8.55 -7.34
CA LEU A 30 -8.52 -8.58 -8.19
C LEU A 30 -7.23 -8.84 -7.40
N LEU A 31 -7.10 -8.30 -6.19
CA LEU A 31 -5.97 -8.59 -5.30
C LEU A 31 -5.88 -10.07 -4.95
N LYS A 32 -7.03 -10.72 -4.75
CA LYS A 32 -7.09 -12.15 -4.40
C LYS A 32 -6.51 -13.06 -5.48
N GLU A 33 -6.56 -12.62 -6.72
CA GLU A 33 -6.06 -13.33 -7.89
C GLU A 33 -4.66 -12.85 -8.33
N LEU A 34 -4.14 -11.78 -7.72
CA LEU A 34 -2.88 -11.16 -8.09
C LEU A 34 -1.70 -12.09 -7.78
N ASN A 35 -0.85 -12.31 -8.77
CA ASN A 35 0.39 -13.04 -8.64
C ASN A 35 1.42 -12.56 -9.68
N SER A 36 2.61 -13.18 -9.68
CA SER A 36 3.70 -12.82 -10.61
C SER A 36 3.33 -13.01 -12.08
N GLU A 37 2.46 -13.97 -12.40
CA GLU A 37 2.03 -14.32 -13.76
C GLU A 37 0.82 -13.52 -14.25
N SER A 38 0.14 -12.76 -13.37
CA SER A 38 -1.00 -11.93 -13.77
C SER A 38 -0.64 -11.00 -14.93
N ILE A 39 -1.46 -10.98 -15.97
CA ILE A 39 -1.17 -10.18 -17.16
C ILE A 39 -1.30 -8.69 -16.87
N ASP A 40 -0.63 -7.88 -17.70
CA ASP A 40 -0.61 -6.42 -17.57
C ASP A 40 -2.00 -5.82 -17.54
N LEU A 41 -2.90 -6.27 -18.42
CA LEU A 41 -4.27 -5.77 -18.50
C LEU A 41 -5.08 -5.95 -17.20
N GLN A 42 -4.92 -7.09 -16.51
CA GLN A 42 -5.57 -7.35 -15.22
C GLN A 42 -4.98 -6.44 -14.14
N SER A 43 -3.67 -6.26 -14.17
CA SER A 43 -2.97 -5.43 -13.20
C SER A 43 -3.29 -3.93 -13.41
N ASP A 44 -3.40 -3.47 -14.66
CA ASP A 44 -3.83 -2.10 -14.99
C ASP A 44 -5.27 -1.84 -14.53
N THR A 45 -6.14 -2.84 -14.67
CA THR A 45 -7.52 -2.79 -14.16
C THR A 45 -7.51 -2.67 -12.64
N LEU A 46 -6.68 -3.46 -11.96
CA LEU A 46 -6.50 -3.39 -10.50
C LEU A 46 -6.06 -1.99 -10.06
N ILE A 47 -5.03 -1.41 -10.69
CA ILE A 47 -4.54 -0.06 -10.34
C ILE A 47 -5.63 1.00 -10.59
N THR A 48 -6.38 0.85 -11.68
CA THR A 48 -7.48 1.76 -12.02
C THR A 48 -8.57 1.74 -10.96
N GLU A 49 -8.99 0.56 -10.52
CA GLU A 49 -10.01 0.41 -9.47
C GLU A 49 -9.49 0.87 -8.10
N PHE A 50 -8.25 0.52 -7.78
CA PHE A 50 -7.58 0.94 -6.55
C PHE A 50 -7.55 2.47 -6.41
N ASN A 51 -7.15 3.19 -7.47
CA ASN A 51 -7.06 4.65 -7.46
C ASN A 51 -8.42 5.35 -7.34
N LYS A 52 -9.53 4.66 -7.62
CA LYS A 52 -10.89 5.19 -7.40
C LYS A 52 -11.33 5.10 -5.94
N ILE A 53 -10.62 4.35 -5.10
CA ILE A 53 -10.95 4.25 -3.68
C ILE A 53 -10.58 5.56 -3.00
N GLN A 54 -11.58 6.26 -2.48
CA GLN A 54 -11.40 7.47 -1.67
C GLN A 54 -11.65 7.16 -0.19
N TYR A 55 -10.59 6.86 0.55
CA TYR A 55 -10.66 6.63 2.00
C TYR A 55 -10.49 7.94 2.76
N HIS A 56 -11.60 8.56 3.16
CA HIS A 56 -11.59 9.83 3.89
C HIS A 56 -11.35 9.59 5.39
N SER A 57 -10.13 9.86 5.86
CA SER A 57 -9.75 9.72 7.28
C SER A 57 -8.58 10.63 7.63
N ASN A 58 -8.12 10.58 8.88
CA ASN A 58 -6.86 11.23 9.27
C ASN A 58 -5.64 10.54 8.60
N THR A 59 -4.49 11.20 8.62
CA THR A 59 -3.27 10.73 7.93
C THR A 59 -2.82 9.33 8.39
N TYR A 60 -2.93 9.00 9.68
CA TYR A 60 -2.57 7.69 10.21
C TYR A 60 -3.51 6.59 9.73
N SER A 61 -4.82 6.77 9.88
CA SER A 61 -5.82 5.80 9.42
C SER A 61 -5.77 5.63 7.91
N TYR A 62 -5.52 6.73 7.17
CA TYR A 62 -5.30 6.69 5.73
C TYR A 62 -4.11 5.81 5.38
N PHE A 63 -2.94 6.07 5.98
CA PHE A 63 -1.75 5.26 5.77
C PHE A 63 -2.03 3.78 6.05
N TYR A 64 -2.58 3.45 7.22
CA TYR A 64 -2.80 2.06 7.61
C TYR A 64 -3.86 1.33 6.77
N PHE A 65 -4.81 2.05 6.16
CA PHE A 65 -5.76 1.45 5.22
C PHE A 65 -5.08 1.05 3.91
N TYR A 66 -4.27 1.94 3.32
CA TYR A 66 -3.62 1.69 2.04
C TYR A 66 -2.38 0.78 2.15
N PHE A 67 -1.75 0.69 3.32
CA PHE A 67 -0.52 -0.05 3.53
C PHE A 67 -0.56 -1.54 3.11
N PRO A 68 -1.53 -2.37 3.55
CA PRO A 68 -1.64 -3.75 3.07
C PRO A 68 -1.83 -3.85 1.57
N ILE A 69 -2.58 -2.91 0.97
CA ILE A 69 -2.91 -2.92 -0.44
C ILE A 69 -1.68 -2.60 -1.29
N VAL A 70 -1.01 -1.50 -0.99
CA VAL A 70 0.15 -1.03 -1.78
C VAL A 70 1.30 -2.03 -1.73
N THR A 71 1.63 -2.53 -0.53
CA THR A 71 2.74 -3.49 -0.37
C THR A 71 2.49 -4.79 -1.12
N HIS A 72 1.25 -5.29 -1.11
CA HIS A 72 0.89 -6.52 -1.81
C HIS A 72 0.94 -6.34 -3.34
N ILE A 73 0.47 -5.21 -3.85
CA ILE A 73 0.57 -4.88 -5.27
C ILE A 73 2.04 -4.77 -5.69
N LEU A 74 2.86 -4.03 -4.94
CA LEU A 74 4.25 -3.77 -5.32
C LEU A 74 5.15 -4.98 -5.15
N TYR A 75 4.79 -5.95 -4.30
CA TYR A 75 5.45 -7.25 -4.28
C TYR A 75 5.33 -7.96 -5.63
N TYR A 76 4.13 -8.08 -6.19
CA TYR A 76 3.91 -8.82 -7.44
C TYR A 76 4.20 -7.98 -8.69
N LYS A 77 3.94 -6.68 -8.65
CA LYS A 77 3.97 -5.79 -9.81
C LYS A 77 4.69 -4.47 -9.47
N PRO A 78 6.01 -4.51 -9.24
CA PRO A 78 6.80 -3.34 -8.85
C PRO A 78 6.74 -2.19 -9.87
N LYS A 79 6.46 -2.49 -11.14
CA LYS A 79 6.31 -1.48 -12.21
C LYS A 79 5.26 -0.39 -11.93
N TYR A 80 4.30 -0.64 -11.02
CA TYR A 80 3.25 0.33 -10.67
C TYR A 80 3.64 1.29 -9.54
N GLU A 81 4.86 1.19 -9.00
CA GLU A 81 5.39 2.03 -7.92
C GLU A 81 5.00 3.51 -8.08
N LYS A 82 5.33 4.12 -9.22
CA LYS A 82 5.05 5.53 -9.49
C LYS A 82 3.56 5.92 -9.38
N GLY A 83 2.64 4.99 -9.58
CA GLY A 83 1.20 5.25 -9.48
C GLY A 83 0.66 5.20 -8.06
N ILE A 84 1.31 4.46 -7.16
CA ILE A 84 0.73 4.06 -5.87
C ILE A 84 1.64 4.24 -4.66
N LEU A 85 2.94 4.52 -4.84
CA LEU A 85 3.86 4.73 -3.71
C LEU A 85 3.44 5.96 -2.89
N LYS A 86 2.87 6.98 -3.54
CA LYS A 86 2.29 8.19 -2.90
C LYS A 86 1.37 7.88 -1.71
N TYR A 87 0.63 6.78 -1.74
CA TYR A 87 -0.29 6.41 -0.64
C TYR A 87 0.45 6.04 0.66
N LEU A 88 1.74 5.66 0.58
CA LEU A 88 2.60 5.42 1.74
C LEU A 88 3.42 6.67 2.12
N ILE A 89 3.80 7.49 1.13
CA ILE A 89 4.70 8.62 1.35
C ILE A 89 3.95 9.88 1.82
N ALA A 90 2.92 10.29 1.09
CA ALA A 90 2.19 11.53 1.36
C ALA A 90 1.66 11.65 2.81
N PRO A 91 1.03 10.63 3.43
CA PRO A 91 0.54 10.77 4.81
C PRO A 91 1.68 10.93 5.84
N ASN A 92 2.84 10.29 5.62
CA ASN A 92 3.99 10.42 6.51
C ASN A 92 4.73 11.75 6.29
N PHE A 93 4.81 12.22 5.05
CA PHE A 93 5.27 13.55 4.72
C PHE A 93 4.43 14.64 5.40
N ALA A 94 3.09 14.51 5.34
CA ALA A 94 2.16 15.42 6.02
C ALA A 94 2.32 15.41 7.55
N ASN A 95 2.88 14.34 8.11
CA ASN A 95 3.24 14.23 9.53
C ASN A 95 4.69 14.72 9.83
N GLY A 96 5.37 15.34 8.87
CA GLY A 96 6.67 15.97 9.05
C GLY A 96 7.88 15.07 8.79
N ILE A 97 7.71 13.91 8.14
CA ILE A 97 8.83 13.04 7.74
C ILE A 97 9.26 13.38 6.32
N LEU A 98 10.39 14.07 6.20
CA LEU A 98 10.80 14.74 4.95
C LEU A 98 11.97 14.06 4.23
N GLU A 99 12.62 13.09 4.88
CA GLU A 99 13.80 12.42 4.36
C GLU A 99 13.49 10.96 3.99
N SER A 100 14.02 10.51 2.85
CA SER A 100 13.77 9.15 2.33
C SER A 100 14.16 8.04 3.31
N ASP A 101 15.31 8.16 3.98
CA ASP A 101 15.77 7.19 4.99
C ASP A 101 14.85 7.13 6.22
N GLN A 102 14.31 8.28 6.64
CA GLN A 102 13.37 8.34 7.76
C GLN A 102 12.01 7.75 7.37
N LEU A 103 11.55 7.93 6.13
CA LEU A 103 10.32 7.31 5.62
C LEU A 103 10.45 5.78 5.55
N ILE A 104 11.57 5.26 5.07
CA ILE A 104 11.83 3.82 5.04
C ILE A 104 11.78 3.26 6.46
N LEU A 105 12.45 3.91 7.41
CA LEU A 105 12.43 3.52 8.81
C LEU A 105 10.99 3.57 9.38
N MET A 106 10.26 4.65 9.14
CA MET A 106 8.89 4.81 9.63
C MET A 106 7.95 3.72 9.10
N ILE A 107 7.99 3.43 7.80
CA ILE A 107 7.15 2.38 7.19
C ILE A 107 7.53 1.00 7.76
N THR A 108 8.82 0.76 7.97
CA THR A 108 9.32 -0.50 8.56
C THR A 108 8.86 -0.67 10.02
N GLU A 109 8.95 0.39 10.83
CA GLU A 109 8.47 0.35 12.22
C GLU A 109 6.94 0.28 12.29
N ALA A 110 6.22 0.94 11.39
CA ALA A 110 4.77 0.85 11.30
C ALA A 110 4.30 -0.58 10.97
N MET A 111 5.03 -1.30 10.10
CA MET A 111 4.79 -2.72 9.88
C MET A 111 4.95 -3.52 11.17
N LYS A 112 6.08 -3.36 11.88
CA LYS A 112 6.36 -4.10 13.12
C LYS A 112 5.29 -3.84 14.17
N PHE A 113 4.96 -2.57 14.39
CA PHE A 113 3.92 -2.14 15.32
C PHE A 113 2.57 -2.80 14.99
N LYS A 114 2.14 -2.76 13.72
CA LYS A 114 0.86 -3.36 13.33
C LYS A 114 0.83 -4.87 13.38
N LEU A 115 1.94 -5.55 13.10
CA LEU A 115 2.02 -7.00 13.20
C LEU A 115 2.05 -7.49 14.66
N ASP A 116 2.51 -6.66 15.59
CA ASP A 116 2.40 -6.93 17.03
C ASP A 116 0.94 -6.84 17.51
N GLU A 117 0.18 -5.85 17.02
CA GLU A 117 -1.26 -5.71 17.30
C GLU A 117 -2.11 -6.80 16.62
N ASP A 118 -1.85 -7.06 15.34
CA ASP A 118 -2.53 -8.06 14.53
C ASP A 118 -1.53 -8.74 13.58
N LYS A 119 -1.17 -9.99 13.92
CA LYS A 119 -0.25 -10.81 13.13
C LYS A 119 -0.70 -11.05 11.68
N TYR A 120 -1.96 -10.79 11.34
CA TYR A 120 -2.51 -10.93 10.00
C TYR A 120 -2.66 -9.60 9.26
N TYR A 121 -2.17 -8.49 9.81
CA TYR A 121 -2.31 -7.17 9.19
C TYR A 121 -1.68 -7.09 7.79
N LEU A 122 -0.56 -7.78 7.57
CA LEU A 122 0.10 -7.88 6.27
C LEU A 122 0.33 -9.34 5.88
N THR A 123 0.17 -9.63 4.59
CA THR A 123 0.58 -10.90 3.99
C THR A 123 2.10 -11.10 4.10
N THR A 124 2.56 -12.35 4.10
CA THR A 124 3.99 -12.68 4.08
C THR A 124 4.74 -11.97 2.95
N GLU A 125 4.13 -11.90 1.76
CA GLU A 125 4.65 -11.20 0.57
C GLU A 125 4.82 -9.70 0.82
N SER A 126 3.82 -9.05 1.42
CA SER A 126 3.89 -7.64 1.81
C SER A 126 5.02 -7.38 2.79
N GLN A 127 5.20 -8.26 3.78
CA GLN A 127 6.28 -8.15 4.77
C GLN A 127 7.66 -8.28 4.12
N PHE A 128 7.80 -9.22 3.18
CA PHE A 128 9.02 -9.35 2.38
C PHE A 128 9.33 -8.08 1.59
N TRP A 129 8.32 -7.52 0.92
CA TRP A 129 8.50 -6.29 0.15
C TRP A 129 8.98 -5.12 1.03
N VAL A 130 8.39 -4.92 2.20
CA VAL A 130 8.80 -3.85 3.14
C VAL A 130 10.24 -4.04 3.63
N THR A 131 10.63 -5.27 3.94
CA THR A 131 11.96 -5.55 4.51
C THR A 131 13.07 -5.62 3.48
N SER A 132 12.77 -6.04 2.25
CA SER A 132 13.78 -6.38 1.24
C SER A 132 13.78 -5.43 0.04
N GLU A 133 12.61 -4.95 -0.39
CA GLU A 133 12.50 -4.15 -1.61
C GLU A 133 12.37 -2.65 -1.34
N LEU A 134 11.58 -2.24 -0.35
CA LEU A 134 11.42 -0.82 0.02
C LEU A 134 12.76 -0.10 0.27
N PRO A 135 13.77 -0.67 0.95
CA PRO A 135 15.05 0.00 1.17
C PRO A 135 15.83 0.32 -0.12
N LYS A 136 15.53 -0.37 -1.22
CA LYS A 136 16.14 -0.14 -2.54
C LYS A 136 15.48 1.02 -3.30
N LEU A 137 14.32 1.50 -2.82
CA LEU A 137 13.51 2.52 -3.50
C LEU A 137 13.79 3.95 -3.05
N LYS A 138 14.99 4.25 -2.51
CA LYS A 138 15.34 5.57 -1.97
C LYS A 138 15.07 6.72 -2.96
N GLU A 139 15.47 6.54 -4.22
CA GLU A 139 15.28 7.56 -5.26
C GLU A 139 13.80 7.78 -5.59
N GLN A 140 13.02 6.70 -5.63
CA GLN A 140 11.58 6.75 -5.88
C GLN A 140 10.84 7.43 -4.72
N ILE A 141 11.22 7.12 -3.48
CA ILE A 141 10.68 7.78 -2.29
C ILE A 141 11.02 9.28 -2.31
N GLN A 142 12.26 9.64 -2.63
CA GLN A 142 12.65 11.05 -2.75
C GLN A 142 11.87 11.77 -3.86
N ARG A 143 11.61 11.09 -4.98
CA ARG A 143 10.77 11.63 -6.05
C ARG A 143 9.36 11.94 -5.55
N GLU A 144 8.73 11.05 -4.78
CA GLU A 144 7.41 11.30 -4.20
C GLU A 144 7.43 12.43 -3.15
N ILE A 145 8.47 12.52 -2.31
CA ILE A 145 8.65 13.68 -1.40
C ILE A 145 8.68 15.00 -2.19
N ASN A 146 9.44 15.04 -3.29
CA ASN A 146 9.55 16.24 -4.11
C ASN A 146 8.21 16.63 -4.76
N VAL A 147 7.36 15.65 -5.10
CA VAL A 147 6.00 15.89 -5.57
C VAL A 147 5.18 16.54 -4.45
N CYS A 148 5.21 16.01 -3.23
CA CYS A 148 4.49 16.61 -2.09
C CYS A 148 4.93 18.05 -1.80
N TRP A 149 6.23 18.34 -1.86
CA TRP A 149 6.72 19.72 -1.74
C TRP A 149 6.19 20.64 -2.84
N LYS A 150 6.12 20.15 -4.08
CA LYS A 150 5.59 20.94 -5.18
C LYS A 150 4.12 21.29 -4.95
N GLU A 151 3.31 20.31 -4.54
CA GLU A 151 1.88 20.49 -4.24
C GLU A 151 1.62 21.46 -3.07
N LEU A 152 2.53 21.55 -2.09
CA LEU A 152 2.43 22.53 -0.99
C LEU A 152 2.75 23.97 -1.40
N ASN A 153 3.53 24.15 -2.45
CA ASN A 153 3.99 25.46 -2.91
C ASN A 153 3.12 26.06 -4.03
N GLU A 154 2.11 25.32 -4.51
CA GLU A 154 1.09 25.75 -5.48
C GLU A 154 -0.17 26.28 -4.76
#